data_AF-A0A6B3AJV0-F1
#
_entry.id   AF-A0A6B3AJV0-F1
#
_cell.length_a   1.000
_cell.length_b   1.000
_cell.length_c   1.000
_cell.angle_alpha   90.00
_cell.angle_beta   90.00
_cell.angle_gamma   90.00
#
_symmetry.space_group_name_H-M   'P 1'
#
loop_
_entity.id
_entity.type
_entity.pdbx_description
1 polymer ?
#
loop_
_entity_poly.entity_id
_entity_poly.type
_entity_poly.pdbx_seq_one_letter_code
_entity_poly.pdbx_strand_id
1 'polypeptide(L)'
;FVVDASGSMAARQRMGAVKGAVLSLLLDAYQRRDKVGLVTFRGSGAEVALPPTSSVDAAAARLESLPTGGRTPLAAGLLKAHDVLRVERLRDPAR
;
A
#
# COMPACT_ATOMS: atom_id res chain seq x y z
N PHE A 1 -1.36 -2.29 -4.26
CA PHE A 1 -2.58 -2.17 -3.45
C PHE A 1 -2.92 -0.72 -3.19
N VAL A 2 -4.21 -0.43 -3.03
CA VAL A 2 -4.71 0.90 -2.68
C VAL A 2 -5.63 0.72 -1.47
N VAL A 3 -5.26 1.32 -0.33
CA VAL A 3 -5.86 1.03 0.98
C VAL A 3 -6.41 2.31 1.61
N ASP A 4 -7.63 2.22 2.13
CA ASP A 4 -8.19 3.25 2.98
C ASP A 4 -7.45 3.28 4.33
N ALA A 5 -7.02 4.47 4.75
CA ALA A 5 -6.45 4.74 6.06
C ALA A 5 -7.25 5.82 6.82
N SER A 6 -8.53 6.00 6.48
CA SER A 6 -9.47 6.91 7.15
C SER A 6 -9.70 6.58 8.62
N GLY A 7 -10.41 7.45 9.35
CA GLY A 7 -10.74 7.20 10.77
C GLY A 7 -11.55 5.93 11.02
N SER A 8 -12.35 5.50 10.04
CA SER A 8 -13.14 4.26 10.13
C SER A 8 -12.26 3.00 10.25
N MET A 9 -11.01 3.09 9.82
CA MET A 9 -10.04 1.99 9.85
C MET A 9 -9.37 1.81 11.21
N ALA A 10 -9.25 2.89 11.98
CA ALA A 10 -8.76 2.86 13.36
C ALA A 10 -9.83 2.35 14.33
N ALA A 11 -11.07 2.85 14.16
CA ALA A 11 -12.18 2.62 15.07
C ALA A 11 -12.61 1.15 15.22
N ARG A 12 -12.17 0.28 14.31
CA ARG A 12 -12.58 -1.14 14.25
C ARG A 12 -11.39 -2.12 14.21
N GLN A 13 -10.18 -1.67 14.55
CA GLN A 13 -8.93 -2.44 14.41
C GLN A 13 -8.71 -3.05 13.00
N ARG A 14 -9.43 -2.56 11.98
CA ARG A 14 -9.41 -3.10 10.62
C ARG A 14 -8.06 -2.94 9.96
N MET A 15 -7.32 -1.90 10.33
CA MET A 15 -5.98 -1.68 9.80
C MET A 15 -5.03 -2.84 10.15
N GLY A 16 -5.21 -3.51 11.30
CA GLY A 16 -4.42 -4.70 11.64
C GLY A 16 -4.62 -5.84 10.65
N ALA A 17 -5.87 -6.12 10.29
CA ALA A 17 -6.21 -7.13 9.28
C ALA A 17 -5.64 -6.78 7.89
N VAL A 18 -5.68 -5.50 7.52
CA VAL A 18 -5.10 -5.03 6.26
C VAL A 18 -3.57 -5.22 6.24
N LYS A 19 -2.87 -4.86 7.31
CA LYS A 19 -1.42 -5.09 7.43
C LYS A 19 -1.08 -6.57 7.27
N GLY A 20 -1.83 -7.45 7.95
CA GLY A 20 -1.67 -8.90 7.82
C GLY A 20 -1.89 -9.39 6.39
N ALA A 21 -2.95 -8.93 5.72
CA ALA A 21 -3.23 -9.31 4.33
C ALA A 21 -2.12 -8.85 3.37
N VAL A 22 -1.59 -7.63 3.53
CA VAL A 22 -0.48 -7.13 2.70
C VAL A 22 0.79 -7.96 2.94
N LEU A 23 1.10 -8.32 4.18
CA LEU A 23 2.24 -9.19 4.49
C LEU A 23 2.09 -10.58 3.87
N SER A 24 0.92 -11.21 3.98
CA SER A 24 0.67 -12.52 3.35
C SER A 24 0.83 -12.45 1.83
N LEU A 25 0.38 -11.36 1.20
CA LEU A 25 0.53 -11.15 -0.24
C LEU A 25 1.99 -10.90 -0.63
N LEU A 26 2.77 -10.21 0.19
CA LEU A 26 4.22 -10.04 -0.01
C LEU A 26 4.96 -11.37 0.06
N LEU A 27 4.62 -12.23 1.03
CA LEU A 27 5.20 -13.57 1.17
C LEU A 27 4.89 -14.44 -0.05
N ASP A 28 3.67 -14.38 -0.56
CA ASP A 28 3.24 -15.08 -1.77
C ASP A 28 3.91 -14.51 -3.05
N ALA A 29 3.98 -13.18 -3.17
CA ALA A 29 4.66 -12.49 -4.26
C ALA A 29 6.16 -12.79 -4.31
N TYR A 30 6.82 -12.95 -3.15
CA TYR A 30 8.23 -13.29 -3.07
C TYR A 30 8.53 -14.61 -3.81
N GLN A 31 7.68 -15.62 -3.67
CA GLN A 31 7.84 -16.91 -4.36
C GLN A 31 7.75 -16.78 -5.88
N ARG A 32 6.88 -15.90 -6.37
CA ARG A 32 6.72 -15.58 -7.80
C ARG A 32 7.72 -14.54 -8.32
N ARG A 33 8.62 -14.08 -7.45
CA ARG A 33 9.56 -12.97 -7.69
C ARG A 33 8.85 -11.66 -8.03
N ASP A 34 7.59 -11.48 -7.67
CA ASP A 34 6.82 -10.27 -7.94
C ASP A 34 7.18 -9.13 -6.96
N LYS A 35 6.88 -7.90 -7.37
CA LYS A 35 6.99 -6.72 -6.51
C LYS A 35 5.61 -6.33 -6.01
N VAL A 36 5.53 -5.93 -4.75
CA VAL A 36 4.31 -5.40 -4.15
C VAL A 36 4.54 -3.96 -3.72
N GLY A 37 3.59 -3.08 -4.06
CA GLY A 37 3.52 -1.71 -3.57
C GLY A 37 2.19 -1.43 -2.88
N LEU A 38 2.19 -0.45 -1.98
CA LEU A 38 1.02 0.01 -1.22
C LEU A 38 0.88 1.53 -1.32
N VAL A 39 -0.25 1.96 -1.85
CA VAL A 39 -0.74 3.34 -1.75
C VAL A 39 -1.78 3.38 -0.64
N THR A 40 -1.68 4.38 0.24
CA THR A 40 -2.68 4.68 1.26
C THR A 40 -3.35 6.01 0.93
N PHE A 41 -4.63 6.15 1.28
CA PHE A 41 -5.34 7.41 1.18
C PHE A 41 -6.06 7.72 2.49
N ARG A 42 -5.95 8.98 2.93
CA ARG A 42 -6.57 9.47 4.16
C ARG A 42 -6.58 11.00 4.19
N GLY A 43 -7.41 11.59 5.05
CA GLY A 43 -7.41 13.03 5.26
C GLY A 43 -7.77 13.77 3.97
N SER A 44 -6.80 14.49 3.38
CA SER A 44 -6.96 15.26 2.14
C SER A 44 -6.28 14.66 0.92
N GLY A 45 -5.60 13.51 1.02
CA GLY A 45 -4.82 12.98 -0.11
C GLY A 45 -4.41 11.51 0.00
N ALA A 46 -3.42 11.14 -0.83
CA ALA A 46 -2.88 9.79 -0.92
C ALA A 46 -1.36 9.80 -1.08
N GLU A 47 -0.72 8.76 -0.54
CA GLU A 47 0.73 8.63 -0.48
C GLU A 47 1.18 7.20 -0.77
N VAL A 48 2.46 7.04 -1.12
CA VAL A 48 3.08 5.73 -1.32
C VAL A 48 3.64 5.27 0.02
N ALA A 49 2.87 4.47 0.75
CA ALA A 49 3.31 3.90 2.01
C ALA A 49 4.41 2.84 1.82
N LEU A 50 4.28 2.03 0.77
CA LEU A 50 5.28 1.04 0.37
C LEU A 50 5.58 1.18 -1.12
N PRO A 51 6.79 1.61 -1.52
CA PRO A 51 7.19 1.56 -2.92
C PRO A 51 7.21 0.10 -3.40
N PRO A 52 7.01 -0.18 -4.71
CA PRO A 52 7.15 -1.52 -5.25
C PRO A 52 8.45 -2.19 -4.78
N THR A 53 8.33 -3.28 -4.03
CA THR A 53 9.46 -3.98 -3.41
C THR A 53 9.21 -5.48 -3.37
N SER A 54 10.30 -6.25 -3.37
CA SER A 54 10.32 -7.68 -3.06
C SER A 54 10.83 -7.97 -1.64
N SER A 55 11.29 -6.96 -0.91
CA SER A 55 11.77 -7.12 0.47
C SER A 55 10.61 -7.15 1.44
N VAL A 56 10.39 -8.32 2.05
CA VAL A 56 9.37 -8.53 3.08
C VAL A 56 9.70 -7.75 4.35
N ASP A 57 10.96 -7.74 4.79
CA ASP A 57 11.39 -7.04 6.01
C ASP A 57 11.20 -5.52 5.90
N ALA A 58 11.63 -4.93 4.78
CA ALA A 58 11.44 -3.51 4.54
C ALA A 58 9.95 -3.14 4.47
N ALA A 59 9.12 -4.05 3.96
CA ALA A 59 7.69 -3.85 3.94
C ALA A 59 7.06 -3.94 5.34
N ALA A 60 7.43 -4.94 6.14
CA ALA A 60 6.95 -5.11 7.51
C ALA A 60 7.23 -3.86 8.36
N ALA A 61 8.48 -3.37 8.34
CA ALA A 61 8.87 -2.18 9.08
C ALA A 61 8.06 -0.92 8.69
N ARG A 62 7.73 -0.76 7.40
CA ARG A 62 6.89 0.36 6.95
C ARG A 62 5.42 0.18 7.31
N LEU A 63 4.91 -1.04 7.29
CA LEU A 63 3.51 -1.33 7.64
C LEU A 63 3.23 -1.06 9.12
N GLU A 64 4.20 -1.26 10.02
CA GLU A 64 4.04 -0.98 11.45
C GLU A 64 3.61 0.47 11.74
N SER A 65 4.21 1.43 11.04
CA SER A 65 4.00 2.87 11.27
C SER A 65 2.84 3.51 10.49
N LEU A 66 2.03 2.72 9.78
CA LEU A 66 0.93 3.25 8.96
C LEU A 66 -0.07 4.09 9.78
N PRO A 67 -0.20 5.40 9.50
CA PRO A 67 -1.14 6.25 10.20
C PRO A 67 -2.57 5.95 9.77
N THR A 68 -3.53 6.24 10.67
CA THR A 68 -4.96 6.18 10.36
C THR A 68 -5.64 7.49 10.75
N GLY A 69 -6.86 7.75 10.28
CA GLY A 69 -7.62 8.96 10.62
C GLY A 69 -7.99 9.84 9.42
N GLY A 70 -8.88 10.81 9.63
CA GLY A 70 -9.33 11.71 8.58
C GLY A 70 -10.36 11.09 7.62
N ARG A 71 -10.57 11.76 6.47
CA ARG A 71 -11.55 11.38 5.44
C ARG A 71 -11.01 10.29 4.50
N THR A 72 -11.83 9.92 3.51
CA THR A 72 -11.61 8.81 2.57
C THR A 72 -11.45 9.35 1.12
N PRO A 73 -10.33 10.00 0.76
CA PRO A 73 -10.15 10.58 -0.57
C PRO A 73 -9.79 9.51 -1.62
N LEU A 74 -10.73 8.62 -1.94
CA LEU A 74 -10.53 7.46 -2.82
C LEU A 74 -9.97 7.84 -4.20
N ALA A 75 -10.49 8.91 -4.81
CA ALA A 75 -10.01 9.39 -6.10
C ALA A 75 -8.51 9.72 -6.08
N ALA A 76 -8.03 10.37 -5.01
CA ALA A 76 -6.61 10.65 -4.84
C ALA A 76 -5.79 9.35 -4.73
N GLY A 77 -6.32 8.34 -4.03
CA GLY A 77 -5.72 7.01 -3.94
C GLY A 77 -5.55 6.33 -5.29
N LEU A 78 -6.61 6.33 -6.11
CA LEU A 78 -6.59 5.71 -7.44
C LEU A 78 -5.65 6.44 -8.41
N LEU A 79 -5.68 7.78 -8.42
CA LEU A 79 -4.75 8.58 -9.24
C LEU A 79 -3.30 8.33 -8.84
N LYS A 80 -3.00 8.30 -7.54
CA LYS A 80 -1.65 8.02 -7.05
C LYS A 80 -1.19 6.61 -7.43
N ALA A 81 -2.08 5.63 -7.39
CA ALA A 81 -1.77 4.27 -7.82
C ALA A 81 -1.48 4.20 -9.33
N HIS A 82 -2.26 4.92 -10.14
CA HIS A 82 -1.99 5.05 -11.58
C HIS A 82 -0.58 5.62 -11.84
N ASP A 83 -0.20 6.69 -11.13
CA ASP A 83 1.14 7.28 -11.26
C ASP A 83 2.25 6.31 -10.88
N VAL A 84 2.09 5.57 -9.78
CA VAL A 84 3.06 4.56 -9.32
C VAL A 84 3.24 3.47 -10.37
N LEU A 85 2.14 2.93 -10.90
CA LEU A 85 2.18 1.88 -11.93
C LEU A 85 2.82 2.39 -13.22
N ARG A 86 2.51 3.63 -13.62
CA ARG A 86 3.12 4.26 -14.80
C ARG A 86 4.64 4.38 -14.65
N VAL A 87 5.12 4.81 -13.48
CA VAL A 87 6.57 4.91 -13.20
C VAL A 87 7.22 3.54 -13.14
N GLU A 88 6.59 2.55 -12.49
CA GLU A 88 7.18 1.22 -12.36
C GLU A 88 7.28 0.51 -13.72
N ARG A 89 6.31 0.68 -14.62
CA ARG A 89 6.39 0.11 -15.98
C ARG A 89 7.52 0.70 -16.82
N LEU A 90 7.94 1.94 -16.54
CA LEU A 90 9.13 2.53 -17.18
C LEU A 90 10.43 1.95 -16.61
N ARG A 91 10.43 1.53 -15.34
CA ARG A 91 11.60 0.94 -14.67
C ARG A 91 11.81 -0.52 -15.00
N ASP A 92 10.71 -1.26 -15.18
CA ASP A 92 10.71 -2.70 -15.41
C ASP A 92 9.68 -3.05 -16.50
N PRO A 93 10.00 -2.80 -17.79
CA PRO A 93 9.03 -2.92 -18.89
C PRO A 93 8.59 -4.36 -19.18
N ALA A 94 9.33 -5.35 -18.64
CA ALA A 94 9.06 -6.76 -18.81
C ALA A 94 8.09 -7.35 -17.75
N ARG A 95 7.60 -6.52 -16.82
CA ARG A 95 6.62 -6.87 -15.78
C ARG A 95 5.38 -6.00 -15.80
#